data_AF-A0A9E0W6S9-F1
#
_entry.id   AF-A0A9E0W6S9-F1
#
_cell.length_a   1.000
_cell.length_b   1.000
_cell.length_c   1.000
_cell.angle_alpha   90.00
_cell.angle_beta   90.00
_cell.angle_gamma   90.00
#
_symmetry.space_group_name_H-M   'P 1'
#
loop_
_entity.id
_entity.type
_entity.pdbx_description
1 polymer ?
#
loop_
_entity_poly.entity_id
_entity_poly.type
_entity_poly.pdbx_seq_one_letter_code
_entity_poly.pdbx_strand_id
1 'polypeptide(L)'
;MNESINHAGAWGITLIVVVLVSWFFYRYFAPKNWREWAGAGVVQAFIIALYAEMYGFPLTIYLLVRFFGLDSEYMSASLWSTLVGLGETGMVISMLLGYALAFTGIGLFIQG
;
A
#
# COMPACT_ATOMS: atom_id res chain seq x y z
N MET A 1 6.97 -26.84 6.50
CA MET A 1 7.33 -25.47 6.92
C MET A 1 6.18 -24.57 6.48
N ASN A 2 5.16 -24.42 7.34
CA ASN A 2 4.07 -23.49 7.10
C ASN A 2 4.52 -22.15 7.68
N GLU A 3 5.13 -21.30 6.86
CA GLU A 3 5.12 -19.88 7.16
C GLU A 3 3.70 -19.38 6.90
N SER A 4 2.84 -19.55 7.89
CA SER A 4 1.64 -18.72 8.00
C SER A 4 2.14 -17.29 7.94
N ILE A 5 1.92 -16.62 6.82
CA ILE A 5 2.04 -15.18 6.68
C ILE A 5 1.02 -14.56 7.66
N ASN A 6 1.37 -14.55 8.94
CA ASN A 6 0.74 -13.75 9.98
C ASN A 6 1.25 -12.31 9.83
N HIS A 7 1.16 -11.76 8.62
CA HIS A 7 1.46 -10.34 8.39
C HIS A 7 0.33 -9.45 8.87
N ALA A 8 -0.87 -10.01 9.10
CA ALA A 8 -1.94 -9.34 9.81
C ALA A 8 -1.57 -9.22 11.30
N GLY A 9 -0.99 -8.08 11.69
CA GLY A 9 -0.60 -7.79 13.08
C GLY A 9 0.86 -7.41 13.29
N ALA A 10 1.64 -7.17 12.23
CA ALA A 10 3.02 -6.69 12.28
C ALA A 10 3.14 -5.20 12.67
N TRP A 11 2.45 -4.78 13.73
CA TRP A 11 2.38 -3.38 14.20
C TRP A 11 3.75 -2.78 14.53
N GLY A 12 4.73 -3.59 14.94
CA GLY A 12 6.10 -3.13 15.16
C GLY A 12 6.73 -2.61 13.87
N ILE A 13 6.61 -3.36 12.77
CA ILE A 13 7.09 -2.94 11.45
C ILE A 13 6.28 -1.75 10.95
N THR A 14 4.95 -1.74 11.15
CA THR A 14 4.09 -0.61 10.83
C THR A 14 4.62 0.68 11.45
N LEU A 15 4.88 0.68 12.75
CA LEU A 15 5.37 1.86 13.46
C LEU A 15 6.73 2.31 12.93
N ILE A 16 7.66 1.38 12.69
CA ILE A 16 8.99 1.70 12.15
C ILE A 16 8.86 2.38 10.79
N VAL A 17 8.10 1.79 9.86
CA VAL A 17 7.96 2.32 8.50
C VAL A 17 7.21 3.65 8.51
N VAL A 18 6.14 3.78 9.28
CA VAL A 18 5.43 5.05 9.47
C VAL A 18 6.37 6.13 9.96
N VAL A 19 7.15 5.88 11.01
CA VAL A 19 8.08 6.87 11.55
C VAL A 19 9.13 7.27 10.51
N LEU A 20 9.73 6.31 9.82
CA LEU A 20 10.75 6.58 8.79
C LEU A 20 10.19 7.43 7.64
N VAL A 21 9.04 7.05 7.09
CA VAL A 21 8.40 7.77 5.98
C VAL A 21 7.93 9.15 6.43
N SER A 22 7.34 9.25 7.62
CA SER A 22 6.89 10.53 8.18
C SER A 22 8.06 11.46 8.45
N TRP A 23 9.17 10.94 8.97
CA TRP A 23 10.39 11.71 9.17
C TRP A 23 10.93 12.27 7.86
N PHE A 24 10.99 11.44 6.80
CA PHE A 24 11.37 11.91 5.48
C PHE A 24 10.38 12.95 4.94
N PHE A 25 9.07 12.74 5.10
CA PHE A 25 8.05 13.69 4.66
C PHE A 25 8.23 15.06 5.33
N TYR A 26 8.30 15.12 6.66
CA TYR A 26 8.49 16.38 7.39
C TYR A 26 9.87 17.01 7.17
N ARG A 27 10.88 16.22 6.77
CA ARG A 27 12.21 16.74 6.43
C ARG A 27 12.18 17.65 5.20
N TYR A 28 11.36 17.33 4.20
CA TYR A 28 11.24 18.13 2.96
C TYR A 28 10.04 19.08 2.98
N PHE A 29 8.95 18.71 3.63
CA PHE A 29 7.68 19.45 3.65
C PHE A 29 7.39 20.05 5.02
N ALA A 30 8.39 20.66 5.67
CA ALA A 30 8.22 21.29 6.97
C ALA A 30 7.20 22.47 6.88
N PRO A 31 5.99 22.34 7.49
CA PRO A 31 4.94 23.35 7.37
C PRO A 31 5.27 24.60 8.18
N LYS A 32 5.00 25.79 7.62
CA LYS A 32 5.26 27.10 8.25
C LYS A 32 3.99 27.77 8.78
N ASN A 33 2.85 27.48 8.18
CA ASN A 33 1.55 28.09 8.52
C ASN A 33 0.54 27.07 9.03
N TRP A 34 -0.48 27.51 9.80
CA TRP A 34 -1.54 26.63 10.33
C TRP A 34 -2.31 25.86 9.23
N ARG A 35 -2.53 26.50 8.07
CA ARG A 35 -3.18 25.83 6.92
C ARG A 35 -2.31 24.73 6.31
N GLU A 36 -0.99 24.94 6.28
CA GLU A 36 -0.03 23.93 5.81
C GLU A 36 0.06 22.77 6.80
N TRP A 37 -0.07 23.05 8.11
CA TRP A 37 -0.19 22.01 9.14
C TRP A 37 -1.42 21.13 8.96
N ALA A 38 -2.57 21.71 8.59
CA ALA A 38 -3.77 20.92 8.29
C ALA A 38 -3.55 20.02 7.06
N GLY A 39 -2.96 20.55 5.99
CA GLY A 39 -2.62 19.76 4.80
C GLY A 39 -1.62 18.64 5.09
N ALA A 40 -0.53 18.95 5.79
CA ALA A 40 0.46 17.98 6.22
C ALA A 40 -0.15 16.89 7.12
N GLY A 41 -1.10 17.26 8.00
CA GLY A 41 -1.83 16.32 8.84
C GLY A 41 -2.68 15.33 8.06
N VAL A 42 -3.34 15.77 6.98
CA VAL A 42 -4.10 14.86 6.09
C VAL A 42 -3.17 13.86 5.40
N VAL A 43 -2.04 14.33 4.86
CA VAL A 43 -1.04 13.46 4.23
C VAL A 43 -0.47 12.46 5.24
N GLN A 44 -0.18 12.92 6.46
CA GLN A 44 0.31 12.09 7.54
C GLN A 44 -0.71 11.02 7.95
N ALA A 45 -1.98 11.38 8.10
CA ALA A 45 -3.05 10.43 8.38
C ALA A 45 -3.17 9.37 7.28
N PHE A 46 -3.03 9.77 6.02
CA PHE A 46 -3.01 8.85 4.89
C PHE A 46 -1.83 7.87 4.94
N ILE A 47 -0.61 8.35 5.23
CA ILE A 47 0.59 7.50 5.38
C ILE A 47 0.37 6.45 6.48
N ILE A 48 -0.12 6.88 7.64
CA ILE A 48 -0.42 5.99 8.78
C ILE A 48 -1.45 4.94 8.37
N ALA A 49 -2.56 5.36 7.75
CA ALA A 49 -3.62 4.47 7.31
C ALA A 49 -3.13 3.43 6.30
N LEU A 50 -2.33 3.84 5.31
CA LEU A 50 -1.79 2.97 4.27
C LEU A 50 -0.88 1.87 4.85
N TYR A 51 0.05 2.22 5.74
CA TYR A 51 0.93 1.24 6.35
C TYR A 51 0.24 0.38 7.42
N ALA A 52 -0.74 0.94 8.15
CA ALA A 52 -1.58 0.17 9.06
C ALA A 52 -2.45 -0.85 8.32
N GLU A 53 -2.91 -0.54 7.12
CA GLU A 53 -3.59 -1.49 6.24
C GLU A 53 -2.67 -2.63 5.77
N MET A 54 -1.46 -2.29 5.34
CA MET A 54 -0.53 -3.28 4.76
C MET A 54 0.02 -4.27 5.78
N TYR A 55 0.38 -3.79 6.98
CA TYR A 55 1.08 -4.57 8.00
C TYR A 55 0.26 -4.80 9.28
N GLY A 56 -0.85 -4.08 9.45
CA GLY A 56 -1.70 -4.17 10.63
C GLY A 56 -2.98 -4.95 10.33
N PHE A 57 -4.09 -4.22 10.21
CA PHE A 57 -5.42 -4.79 9.99
C PHE A 57 -5.96 -4.31 8.62
N PRO A 58 -6.07 -5.18 7.61
CA PRO A 58 -6.43 -4.81 6.24
C PRO A 58 -7.93 -4.53 6.07
N LEU A 59 -8.36 -3.38 6.60
CA LEU A 59 -9.75 -2.92 6.64
C LEU A 59 -10.41 -2.86 5.27
N THR A 60 -9.71 -2.35 4.26
CA THR A 60 -10.21 -2.19 2.88
C THR A 60 -10.56 -3.54 2.29
N ILE A 61 -9.70 -4.56 2.47
CA ILE A 61 -10.00 -5.91 1.96
C ILE A 61 -11.22 -6.47 2.66
N TYR A 62 -11.32 -6.35 3.99
CA TYR A 62 -12.50 -6.82 4.72
C TYR A 62 -13.78 -6.12 4.28
N LEU A 63 -13.72 -4.81 4.04
CA LEU A 63 -14.86 -4.05 3.53
C LEU A 63 -15.23 -4.52 2.13
N LEU A 64 -14.25 -4.64 1.22
CA LEU A 64 -14.50 -5.09 -0.15
C LEU A 64 -15.11 -6.50 -0.19
N VAL A 65 -14.56 -7.45 0.57
CA VAL A 65 -15.10 -8.80 0.66
C VAL A 65 -16.54 -8.76 1.19
N ARG A 66 -16.81 -7.97 2.24
CA ARG A 66 -18.13 -7.88 2.85
C ARG A 66 -19.19 -7.26 1.94
N PHE A 67 -18.86 -6.19 1.22
CA PHE A 67 -19.81 -5.44 0.40
C PHE A 67 -19.95 -5.99 -1.02
N PHE A 68 -18.86 -6.45 -1.62
CA PHE A 68 -18.85 -7.00 -2.98
C PHE A 68 -19.00 -8.52 -3.02
N GLY A 69 -19.01 -9.19 -1.86
CA GLY A 69 -19.19 -10.64 -1.77
C GLY A 69 -18.08 -11.41 -2.47
N LEU A 70 -16.84 -10.90 -2.41
CA LEU A 70 -15.64 -11.51 -2.99
C LEU A 70 -15.19 -12.72 -2.15
N ASP A 71 -16.11 -13.63 -1.86
CA ASP A 71 -15.92 -14.83 -1.04
C ASP A 71 -15.48 -16.01 -1.92
N SER A 72 -14.45 -15.78 -2.74
CA SER A 72 -13.91 -16.81 -3.63
C SER A 72 -12.74 -17.52 -2.98
N GLU A 73 -12.75 -18.85 -3.03
CA GLU A 73 -11.66 -19.75 -2.64
C GLU A 73 -10.31 -19.45 -3.34
N TYR A 74 -10.31 -18.54 -4.33
CA TYR A 74 -9.19 -18.11 -5.17
C TYR A 74 -8.95 -16.60 -5.12
N MET A 75 -8.87 -16.00 -3.93
CA MET A 75 -8.42 -14.61 -3.82
C MET A 75 -6.96 -14.52 -4.26
N SER A 76 -6.73 -13.98 -5.45
CA SER A 76 -5.39 -13.76 -5.98
C SER A 76 -4.66 -12.71 -5.15
N ALA A 77 -3.33 -12.81 -5.08
CA ALA A 77 -2.49 -11.79 -4.43
C ALA A 77 -2.71 -10.37 -5.00
N SER A 78 -3.24 -10.27 -6.23
CA SER A 78 -3.72 -9.02 -6.81
C SER A 78 -5.24 -8.90 -6.69
N LEU A 79 -5.73 -7.90 -5.94
CA LEU A 79 -7.15 -7.60 -5.84
C LEU A 79 -7.74 -7.22 -7.21
N TRP A 80 -6.96 -6.53 -8.05
CA TRP A 80 -7.36 -6.16 -9.40
C TRP A 80 -7.59 -7.37 -10.29
N SER A 81 -6.75 -8.40 -10.21
CA SER A 81 -6.96 -9.62 -11.01
C SER A 81 -8.19 -10.39 -10.55
N THR A 82 -8.49 -10.34 -9.25
CA THR A 82 -9.71 -10.93 -8.66
C THR A 82 -10.96 -10.17 -9.11
N LEU A 83 -10.93 -8.84 -9.11
CA LEU A 83 -12.04 -7.99 -9.57
C LEU A 83 -12.32 -8.12 -11.07
N VAL A 84 -11.28 -8.22 -11.89
CA VAL A 84 -11.42 -8.38 -13.35
C VAL A 84 -11.76 -9.82 -13.72
N GLY A 85 -11.63 -10.78 -12.79
CA GLY A 85 -11.92 -12.19 -13.02
C GLY A 85 -10.87 -12.93 -13.85
N LEU A 86 -9.67 -12.36 -14.00
CA LEU A 86 -8.56 -12.95 -14.78
C LEU A 86 -7.63 -13.84 -13.95
N GLY A 87 -7.89 -13.95 -12.64
CA GLY A 87 -7.17 -14.85 -11.73
C GLY A 87 -5.64 -14.70 -11.80
N GLU A 88 -4.93 -15.82 -11.94
CA GLU A 88 -3.47 -15.86 -11.99
C GLU A 88 -2.89 -15.11 -13.20
N THR A 89 -3.57 -15.15 -14.36
CA THR A 89 -3.11 -14.42 -15.55
C THR A 89 -3.12 -12.91 -15.31
N GLY A 90 -4.17 -12.40 -14.66
CA GLY A 90 -4.25 -10.98 -14.28
C GLY A 90 -3.16 -10.58 -13.28
N MET A 91 -2.77 -11.48 -12.38
CA MET A 91 -1.68 -11.25 -11.44
C MET A 91 -0.34 -11.08 -12.17
N VAL A 92 0.00 -11.99 -13.09
CA VAL A 92 1.23 -11.91 -13.90
C VAL A 92 1.27 -10.60 -14.70
N ILE A 93 0.16 -10.22 -15.33
CA ILE A 93 0.06 -8.94 -16.06
C ILE A 93 0.34 -7.77 -15.12
N SER A 94 -0.28 -7.74 -13.94
CA SER A 94 -0.09 -6.65 -12.97
C SER A 94 1.37 -6.56 -12.47
N MET A 95 2.04 -7.70 -12.28
CA MET A 95 3.46 -7.74 -11.92
C MET A 95 4.35 -7.18 -13.03
N LEU A 96 4.14 -7.60 -14.28
CA LEU A 96 4.91 -7.12 -15.42
C LEU A 96 4.73 -5.61 -15.63
N LEU A 97 3.49 -5.11 -15.54
CA LEU A 97 3.22 -3.68 -15.62
C LEU A 97 3.86 -2.90 -14.48
N GLY A 98 3.78 -3.42 -13.25
CA GLY A 98 4.41 -2.80 -12.09
C GLY A 98 5.92 -2.70 -12.22
N TYR A 99 6.58 -3.77 -12.68
CA TYR A 99 8.02 -3.75 -12.93
C TYR A 99 8.38 -2.81 -14.08
N ALA A 100 7.66 -2.83 -15.19
CA ALA A 100 7.91 -1.92 -16.31
C ALA A 100 7.82 -0.45 -15.87
N LEU A 101 6.83 -0.11 -15.04
CA LEU A 101 6.67 1.23 -14.48
C LEU A 101 7.81 1.59 -13.53
N ALA A 102 8.21 0.68 -12.65
CA ALA A 102 9.35 0.88 -11.75
C ALA A 102 10.67 1.09 -12.52
N PHE A 103 10.96 0.26 -13.53
CA PHE A 103 12.14 0.41 -14.38
C PHE A 103 12.12 1.73 -15.15
N THR A 104 10.97 2.11 -15.68
CA THR A 104 10.81 3.40 -16.39
C THR A 104 11.04 4.57 -15.44
N GLY A 105 10.48 4.53 -14.24
CA GLY A 105 10.66 5.56 -13.22
C GLY A 105 12.12 5.73 -12.79
N ILE A 106 12.82 4.61 -12.56
CA ILE A 106 14.26 4.62 -12.28
C ILE A 106 15.05 5.18 -13.47
N GLY A 107 14.71 4.75 -14.69
CA GLY A 107 15.35 5.24 -15.91
C GLY A 107 15.21 6.74 -16.10
N LEU A 108 14.01 7.29 -15.87
CA LEU A 108 13.75 8.73 -15.89
C LEU A 108 14.55 9.47 -14.81
N PHE A 109 14.67 8.89 -13.61
CA PHE A 109 15.45 9.47 -12.51
C PHE A 109 16.95 9.50 -12.80
N ILE A 110 17.49 8.53 -13.56
CA ILE A 110 18.91 8.50 -13.94
C ILE A 110 19.21 9.48 -15.10
N GLN A 111 18.21 9.76 -15.94
CA GLN A 111 18.35 10.67 -17.09
C GLN A 111 18.10 12.16 -16.76
N GLY A 112 17.67 12.47 -15.53
CA GLY A 112 17.48 13.82 -14.99
C GLY A 112 18.12 13.99 -13.62
#